data_AF-A0A151E8U3-F1
#
_entry.id   AF-A0A151E8U3-F1
#
_cell.length_a   1.000
_cell.length_b   1.000
_cell.length_c   1.000
_cell.angle_alpha   90.00
_cell.angle_beta   90.00
_cell.angle_gamma   90.00
#
_symmetry.space_group_name_H-M   'P 1'
#
loop_
_entity.id
_entity.type
_entity.pdbx_description
1 polymer ?
#
loop_
_entity_poly.entity_id
_entity_poly.type
_entity_poly.pdbx_seq_one_letter_code
_entity_poly.pdbx_strand_id
1 'polypeptide(L)'
;MTKKRERLEVIYDILRIIQSQHNSIKPTPLLRYSNLSSQSFFDYLNELLKKEFVKEITNKKGRKYITLTDKGFKYLEKYKLILGFIDEFEL
;
A
#
# COMPACT_ATOMS: atom_id res chain seq x y z
N MET A 1 24.59 1.68 -5.40
CA MET A 1 24.05 2.01 -4.06
C MET A 1 22.55 1.81 -4.10
N THR A 2 21.97 1.03 -3.18
CA THR A 2 20.52 0.89 -3.05
C THR A 2 19.94 2.21 -2.58
N LYS A 3 19.21 2.91 -3.46
CA LYS A 3 18.48 4.15 -3.12
C LYS A 3 17.51 3.82 -1.99
N LYS A 4 17.53 4.62 -0.92
CA LYS A 4 16.56 4.47 0.17
C LYS A 4 15.18 4.77 -0.39
N ARG A 5 14.21 3.87 -0.15
CA ARG A 5 12.83 4.08 -0.57
C ARG A 5 12.27 5.31 0.15
N GLU A 6 11.69 6.21 -0.62
CA GLU A 6 11.05 7.41 -0.09
C GLU A 6 9.68 7.07 0.50
N ARG A 7 9.20 7.90 1.43
CA ARG A 7 7.94 7.65 2.15
C ARG A 7 6.74 7.42 1.22
N LEU A 8 6.65 8.20 0.14
CA LEU A 8 5.55 8.09 -0.83
C LEU A 8 5.64 6.78 -1.63
N GLU A 9 6.85 6.34 -1.95
CA GLU A 9 7.11 5.06 -2.62
C GLU A 9 6.69 3.89 -1.74
N VAL A 10 7.03 3.92 -0.44
CA VAL A 10 6.60 2.88 0.51
C VAL A 10 5.08 2.79 0.61
N ILE A 11 4.38 3.93 0.68
CA ILE A 11 2.92 3.95 0.67
C ILE A 11 2.38 3.37 -0.63
N TYR A 12 2.90 3.80 -1.77
CA TYR A 12 2.51 3.30 -3.08
C TYR A 12 2.68 1.78 -3.18
N ASP A 13 3.82 1.24 -2.75
CA ASP A 13 4.11 -0.19 -2.75
C ASP A 13 3.09 -0.99 -1.94
N ILE A 14 2.78 -0.56 -0.71
CA ILE A 14 1.78 -1.24 0.14
C ILE A 14 0.41 -1.27 -0.55
N LEU A 15 -0.04 -0.13 -1.07
CA LEU A 15 -1.35 -0.03 -1.73
C LEU A 15 -1.39 -0.87 -3.02
N ARG A 16 -0.30 -0.88 -3.78
CA ARG A 16 -0.16 -1.67 -5.02
C ARG A 16 -0.20 -3.16 -4.72
N ILE A 17 0.45 -3.62 -3.65
CA ILE A 17 0.40 -5.04 -3.23
C ILE A 17 -1.06 -5.43 -2.95
N ILE A 18 -1.81 -4.63 -2.19
CA ILE A 18 -3.24 -4.89 -1.92
C ILE A 18 -4.03 -4.96 -3.23
N GLN A 19 -3.85 -3.99 -4.14
CA GLN A 19 -4.54 -3.96 -5.43
C GLN A 19 -4.27 -5.24 -6.26
N SER A 20 -3.01 -5.65 -6.37
CA SER A 20 -2.61 -6.83 -7.15
C SER A 20 -3.15 -8.15 -6.59
N GLN A 21 -3.55 -8.19 -5.33
CA GLN A 21 -4.12 -9.35 -4.64
C GLN A 21 -5.65 -9.29 -4.65
N HIS A 22 -6.24 -9.00 -5.82
CA HIS A 22 -7.69 -8.82 -6.01
C HIS A 22 -8.33 -7.86 -4.99
N ASN A 23 -7.58 -6.82 -4.58
CA ASN A 23 -8.00 -5.85 -3.58
C ASN A 23 -8.38 -6.48 -2.20
N SER A 24 -7.85 -7.65 -1.86
CA SER A 24 -8.13 -8.30 -0.59
C SER A 24 -6.98 -9.21 -0.15
N ILE A 25 -6.26 -8.78 0.89
CA ILE A 25 -5.09 -9.53 1.39
C ILE A 25 -5.08 -9.59 2.92
N LYS A 26 -4.63 -10.71 3.48
CA LYS A 26 -4.44 -10.84 4.93
C LYS A 26 -3.25 -9.99 5.40
N PRO A 27 -3.23 -9.47 6.64
CA PRO A 27 -2.12 -8.67 7.16
C PRO A 27 -0.75 -9.37 7.10
N THR A 28 -0.68 -10.66 7.42
CA THR A 28 0.60 -11.39 7.45
C THR A 28 1.25 -11.55 6.05
N PRO A 29 0.54 -12.00 5.00
CA PRO A 29 1.05 -11.92 3.63
C PRO A 29 1.43 -10.49 3.20
N LEU A 30 0.63 -9.48 3.56
CA LEU A 30 0.89 -8.10 3.18
C LEU A 30 2.22 -7.59 3.76
N LEU A 31 2.49 -7.86 5.05
CA LEU A 31 3.79 -7.60 5.67
C LEU A 31 4.92 -8.27 4.89
N ARG A 32 4.78 -9.58 4.60
CA ARG A 32 5.82 -10.35 3.89
C ARG A 32 6.14 -9.80 2.50
N TYR A 33 5.13 -9.31 1.78
CA TYR A 33 5.33 -8.72 0.44
C TYR A 33 5.88 -7.28 0.49
N SER A 34 5.61 -6.52 1.56
CA SER A 34 6.04 -5.12 1.66
C SER A 34 7.57 -4.92 1.74
N ASN A 35 8.30 -5.98 2.08
CA ASN A 35 9.75 -5.94 2.36
C ASN A 35 10.10 -4.86 3.40
N LEU A 36 9.25 -4.70 4.42
CA LEU A 36 9.44 -3.79 5.55
C LEU A 36 9.71 -4.60 6.82
N SER A 37 10.35 -3.98 7.81
CA SER A 37 10.36 -4.52 9.16
C SER A 37 8.94 -4.52 9.72
N SER A 38 8.64 -5.45 10.64
CA SER A 38 7.32 -5.55 11.28
C SER A 38 6.89 -4.21 11.89
N GLN A 39 7.79 -3.52 12.59
CA GLN A 39 7.50 -2.21 13.19
C GLN A 39 7.10 -1.18 12.14
N SER A 40 7.94 -0.98 11.12
CA SER A 40 7.67 0.02 10.08
C SER A 40 6.40 -0.29 9.31
N PHE A 41 6.14 -1.57 9.03
CA PHE A 41 4.90 -2.00 8.39
C PHE A 41 3.67 -1.62 9.20
N PHE A 42 3.65 -1.90 10.51
CA PHE A 42 2.51 -1.55 11.34
C PHE A 42 2.33 -0.04 11.48
N ASP A 43 3.41 0.73 11.54
CA ASP A 43 3.34 2.20 11.57
C ASP A 43 2.65 2.74 10.31
N TYR A 44 3.08 2.28 9.12
CA TYR A 44 2.45 2.65 7.85
C TYR A 44 1.01 2.14 7.75
N LEU A 45 0.74 0.88 8.09
CA LEU A 45 -0.60 0.29 7.98
C LEU A 45 -1.59 1.03 8.89
N ASN A 46 -1.20 1.33 10.13
CA ASN A 46 -2.04 2.09 11.05
C ASN A 46 -2.31 3.51 10.54
N GLU A 47 -1.31 4.16 9.96
CA GLU A 47 -1.51 5.47 9.35
C GLU A 47 -2.48 5.40 8.15
N LEU A 48 -2.34 4.40 7.28
CA LEU A 48 -3.20 4.20 6.12
C LEU A 48 -4.63 3.87 6.51
N LEU A 49 -4.84 3.10 7.58
CA LEU A 49 -6.15 2.85 8.18
C LEU A 49 -6.74 4.15 8.75
N LYS A 50 -5.98 4.88 9.57
CA LYS A 50 -6.41 6.14 10.18
C LYS A 50 -6.77 7.21 9.14
N LYS A 51 -6.05 7.24 8.03
CA LYS A 51 -6.29 8.17 6.92
C LYS A 51 -7.24 7.61 5.86
N GLU A 52 -7.83 6.44 6.09
CA GLU A 52 -8.83 5.83 5.22
C GLU A 52 -8.33 5.56 3.79
N PHE A 53 -7.04 5.29 3.58
CA PHE A 53 -6.53 4.77 2.30
C PHE A 53 -6.84 3.28 2.14
N VAL A 54 -6.91 2.58 3.28
CA VAL A 54 -7.28 1.17 3.36
C VAL A 54 -8.30 0.98 4.48
N LYS A 55 -9.02 -0.13 4.43
CA LYS A 55 -9.93 -0.57 5.49
C LYS A 55 -9.71 -2.05 5.80
N GLU A 56 -10.02 -2.42 7.03
CA GLU A 56 -10.08 -3.83 7.44
C GLU A 56 -11.50 -4.37 7.22
N ILE A 57 -11.61 -5.52 6.58
CA ILE A 57 -12.86 -6.27 6.44
C ILE A 57 -12.69 -7.64 7.09
N THR A 58 -13.77 -8.13 7.69
CA THR A 58 -13.80 -9.45 8.31
C THR A 58 -14.74 -10.34 7.51
N ASN A 59 -14.26 -11.53 7.14
CA ASN A 59 -15.10 -12.49 6.44
C ASN A 59 -16.02 -13.25 7.41
N LYS A 60 -16.97 -14.03 6.88
CA LYS A 60 -17.90 -14.87 7.68
C LYS A 60 -17.21 -15.85 8.65
N LYS A 61 -15.91 -16.12 8.47
CA LYS A 61 -15.09 -17.01 9.32
C LYS A 61 -14.23 -16.24 10.33
N GLY A 62 -14.49 -14.95 10.55
CA GLY A 62 -13.74 -14.11 11.50
C GLY A 62 -12.33 -13.73 11.04
N ARG A 63 -11.96 -14.00 9.77
CA ARG A 63 -10.62 -13.67 9.25
C ARG A 63 -10.58 -12.25 8.74
N LYS A 64 -9.56 -11.49 9.16
CA LYS A 64 -9.28 -10.12 8.77
C LYS A 64 -8.57 -10.03 7.42
N TYR A 65 -8.97 -9.07 6.61
CA TYR A 65 -8.37 -8.71 5.34
C TYR A 65 -8.26 -7.20 5.23
N ILE A 66 -7.23 -6.73 4.54
CA ILE A 66 -7.01 -5.33 4.20
C ILE A 66 -7.42 -5.14 2.74
N THR A 67 -8.18 -4.08 2.48
CA THR A 67 -8.68 -3.71 1.16
C THR A 67 -8.54 -2.20 0.96
N LEU A 68 -8.35 -1.75 -0.27
CA LEU A 68 -8.30 -0.33 -0.61
C LEU A 68 -9.68 0.31 -0.49
N THR A 69 -9.69 1.59 -0.12
CA THR A 69 -10.83 2.48 -0.29
C THR A 69 -10.71 3.24 -1.61
N ASP A 70 -11.72 4.02 -1.98
CA ASP A 70 -11.67 4.93 -3.14
C ASP A 70 -10.49 5.91 -3.04
N LYS A 71 -10.17 6.36 -1.82
CA LYS A 71 -9.01 7.21 -1.54
C LYS A 71 -7.69 6.49 -1.80
N GLY A 72 -7.61 5.21 -1.44
CA GLY A 72 -6.48 4.33 -1.76
C GLY A 72 -6.26 4.19 -3.26
N PHE A 73 -7.31 3.91 -4.02
CA PHE A 73 -7.25 3.83 -5.48
C PHE A 73 -6.81 5.16 -6.12
N LYS A 74 -7.40 6.28 -5.68
CA LYS A 74 -7.03 7.61 -6.18
C LYS A 74 -5.57 7.98 -5.91
N TYR A 75 -4.99 7.50 -4.80
CA TYR A 75 -3.56 7.68 -4.54
C TYR A 75 -2.70 6.93 -5.56
N LEU A 76 -3.02 5.67 -5.83
CA LEU A 76 -2.30 4.85 -6.82
C LEU A 76 -2.33 5.50 -8.21
N GLU A 77 -3.49 5.98 -8.64
CA GLU A 77 -3.63 6.70 -9.91
C GLU A 77 -2.73 7.94 -9.98
N LYS A 78 -2.82 8.81 -8.97
CA LYS A 78 -2.01 10.05 -8.93
C LYS A 78 -0.51 9.78 -8.86
N TYR A 79 -0.11 8.78 -8.08
CA TYR A 79 1.31 8.42 -7.98
C TYR A 79 1.83 7.87 -9.31
N LYS A 80 1.02 7.09 -10.03
CA LYS A 80 1.36 6.60 -11.37
C LYS A 80 1.57 7.73 -12.37
N LEU A 81 0.78 8.82 -12.28
CA LEU A 81 1.00 10.03 -13.10
C LEU A 81 2.35 10.68 -12.80
N ILE A 82 2.74 10.77 -11.53
CA ILE A 82 4.05 11.29 -11.13
C ILE A 82 5.18 10.43 -11.69
N LEU A 83 5.06 9.10 -11.59
CA LEU A 83 6.05 8.18 -12.17
C LEU A 83 6.16 8.35 -13.68
N GLY A 84 5.02 8.47 -14.39
CA GLY A 84 5.02 8.71 -15.83
C GLY A 84 5.70 10.04 -16.20
N PHE A 85 5.47 11.09 -15.42
CA PHE A 85 6.15 12.38 -15.61
C PHE A 85 7.66 12.25 -15.38
N ILE A 86 8.09 11.59 -14.30
CA ILE A 86 9.53 11.39 -14.04
C ILE A 86 10.20 10.63 -15.18
N ASP A 87 9.55 9.58 -15.68
CA ASP A 87 10.04 8.76 -16.80
C ASP A 87 10.11 9.55 -18.12
N GLU A 88 9.06 10.34 -18.43
CA GLU A 88 8.99 11.19 -19.63
C GLU A 88 10.09 12.27 -19.68
N PHE A 89 10.48 12.80 -18.52
CA PHE A 89 11.46 13.88 -18.41
C PHE A 89 12.85 13.41 -17.93
N GLU A 90 13.09 12.09 -17.83
CA GLU A 90 14.35 11.47 -17.41
C GLU A 90 14.89 11.97 -16.05
N LEU A 91 14.01 12.17 -15.06
CA LEU A 91 14.33 12.72 -13.72
C LEU A 91 14.64 11.68 -12.62
#